data_AF-A0A6A6ZD52-F1
#
_entry.id   AF-A0A6A6ZD52-F1
#
_cell.length_a   1.000
_cell.length_b   1.000
_cell.length_c   1.000
_cell.angle_alpha   90.00
_cell.angle_beta   90.00
_cell.angle_gamma   90.00
#
_symmetry.space_group_name_H-M   'P 1'
#
loop_
_entity.id
_entity.type
_entity.pdbx_description
1 polymer ?
#
loop_
_entity_poly.entity_id
_entity_poly.type
_entity_poly.pdbx_seq_one_letter_code
_entity_poly.pdbx_strand_id
1 'polypeptide(L)'
;MSSPTSTPRDARPKTPPSTQNGASQASKPAPKPFPSVTGGCTCNAIRYRLSKPPLFVYACHCPDCQKNTGSAFALFLNIETHCIEIQTPTTPVLVTQPKRPGLVYACYACPECKTELWSANTPLGQVIADVRVGTLDFPGLMEPDVHSFVESKMGWLVLPQGARTVTRDFRFREVWPKSSLRRLDVCLKRAAEAAERTPTAGEFGGEEGEDDEAFERRRIWRN
;
A
#
# COMPACT_ATOMS: atom_id res chain seq x y z
N MET A 1 -39.50 -51.14 -71.94
CA MET A 1 -38.14 -50.62 -71.67
C MET A 1 -38.03 -50.40 -70.17
N SER A 2 -36.96 -50.93 -69.59
CA SER A 2 -36.79 -51.51 -68.25
C SER A 2 -37.32 -50.74 -67.03
N SER A 3 -38.11 -51.42 -66.19
CA SER A 3 -38.11 -51.30 -64.72
C SER A 3 -37.09 -52.31 -64.13
N PRO A 4 -36.94 -52.52 -62.80
CA PRO A 4 -37.31 -51.75 -61.58
C PRO A 4 -36.08 -51.59 -60.61
N THR A 5 -36.15 -51.13 -59.35
CA THR A 5 -36.37 -52.01 -58.16
C THR A 5 -36.33 -51.25 -56.81
N SER A 6 -37.45 -51.30 -56.08
CA SER A 6 -37.71 -51.50 -54.62
C SER A 6 -36.86 -50.77 -53.52
N THR A 7 -37.42 -49.81 -52.74
CA THR A 7 -38.10 -49.90 -51.40
C THR A 7 -37.21 -50.30 -50.19
N PRO A 8 -37.66 -50.15 -48.92
CA PRO A 8 -38.00 -48.97 -48.10
C PRO A 8 -37.27 -49.08 -46.72
N ARG A 9 -37.80 -48.47 -45.63
CA ARG A 9 -37.48 -48.64 -44.18
C ARG A 9 -36.78 -47.42 -43.54
N ASP A 10 -37.06 -46.97 -42.32
CA ASP A 10 -37.94 -47.43 -41.24
C ASP A 10 -38.30 -46.21 -40.37
N ALA A 11 -39.45 -46.31 -39.71
CA ALA A 11 -39.99 -45.33 -38.78
C ALA A 11 -39.03 -45.02 -37.62
N ARG A 12 -38.73 -43.74 -37.40
CA ARG A 12 -38.01 -43.26 -36.22
C ARG A 12 -38.95 -43.24 -34.99
N PRO A 13 -38.57 -43.85 -33.85
CA PRO A 13 -39.34 -43.74 -32.60
C PRO A 13 -39.23 -42.33 -32.00
N LYS A 14 -40.33 -41.86 -31.41
CA LYS A 14 -40.40 -40.63 -30.60
C LYS A 14 -39.84 -40.92 -29.20
N THR A 15 -38.78 -40.20 -28.81
CA THR A 15 -38.34 -40.10 -27.41
C THR A 15 -38.10 -38.62 -27.10
N PRO A 16 -38.70 -38.06 -26.03
CA PRO A 16 -38.48 -36.66 -25.67
C PRO A 16 -37.06 -36.48 -25.10
N PRO A 17 -36.37 -35.34 -25.37
CA PRO A 17 -35.08 -35.10 -24.76
C PRO A 17 -35.25 -34.83 -23.26
N SER A 18 -34.59 -35.66 -22.46
CA SER A 18 -34.40 -35.43 -21.03
C SER A 18 -33.57 -34.17 -20.81
N THR A 19 -34.18 -33.13 -20.25
CA THR A 19 -33.49 -31.96 -19.71
C THR A 19 -32.67 -32.37 -18.49
N GLN A 20 -31.36 -32.54 -18.67
CA GLN A 20 -30.42 -32.55 -17.55
C GLN A 20 -29.91 -31.12 -17.33
N ASN A 21 -30.55 -30.43 -16.38
CA ASN A 21 -30.04 -29.17 -15.83
C ASN A 21 -28.85 -29.48 -14.91
N GLY A 22 -27.67 -29.61 -15.51
CA GLY A 22 -26.40 -29.57 -14.80
C GLY A 22 -26.03 -28.12 -14.49
N ALA A 23 -26.52 -27.58 -13.38
CA ALA A 23 -26.03 -26.32 -12.84
C ALA A 23 -24.58 -26.52 -12.38
N SER A 24 -23.63 -26.25 -13.28
CA SER A 24 -22.22 -26.14 -12.96
C SER A 24 -22.05 -25.01 -11.95
N GLN A 25 -21.73 -25.37 -10.71
CA GLN A 25 -21.35 -24.41 -9.69
C GLN A 25 -20.05 -23.75 -10.14
N ALA A 26 -20.16 -22.56 -10.73
CA ALA A 26 -19.01 -21.74 -11.04
C ALA A 26 -18.30 -21.38 -9.73
N SER A 27 -17.15 -22.02 -9.49
CA SER A 27 -16.27 -21.68 -8.39
C SER A 27 -15.88 -20.20 -8.50
N LYS A 28 -16.02 -19.46 -7.40
CA LYS A 28 -15.67 -18.04 -7.31
C LYS A 28 -14.24 -17.83 -7.84
N PRO A 29 -14.02 -16.97 -8.85
CA PRO A 29 -12.70 -16.77 -9.42
C PRO A 29 -11.73 -16.31 -8.34
N ALA A 30 -10.52 -16.88 -8.36
CA ALA A 30 -9.43 -16.45 -7.49
C ALA A 30 -9.23 -14.92 -7.65
N PRO A 31 -8.95 -14.20 -6.55
CA PRO A 31 -8.69 -12.76 -6.65
C PRO A 31 -7.52 -12.53 -7.60
N LYS A 32 -7.72 -11.63 -8.58
CA LYS A 32 -6.66 -11.25 -9.52
C LYS A 32 -5.44 -10.75 -8.73
N PRO A 33 -4.21 -11.18 -9.07
CA PRO A 33 -3.02 -10.71 -8.39
C PRO A 33 -2.90 -9.20 -8.57
N PHE A 34 -2.51 -8.52 -7.49
CA PHE A 34 -2.20 -7.09 -7.54
C PHE A 34 -1.02 -6.88 -8.50
N PRO A 35 -1.13 -6.01 -9.52
CA PRO A 35 -0.01 -5.72 -10.40
C PRO A 35 1.14 -5.17 -9.58
N SER A 36 2.38 -5.54 -9.92
CA SER A 36 3.55 -5.00 -9.23
C SER A 36 3.58 -3.49 -9.41
N VAL A 37 3.41 -2.74 -8.32
CA VAL A 37 3.50 -1.28 -8.34
C VAL A 37 4.93 -0.91 -7.98
N THR A 38 5.58 -0.17 -8.87
CA THR A 38 6.95 0.32 -8.70
C THR A 38 6.99 1.84 -8.60
N GLY A 39 8.07 2.35 -8.02
CA GLY A 39 8.32 3.77 -7.88
C GLY A 39 9.78 4.05 -7.59
N GLY A 40 10.08 5.30 -7.31
CA GLY A 40 11.43 5.75 -7.00
C GLY A 40 11.52 7.26 -6.78
N CYS A 41 12.72 7.69 -6.42
CA CYS A 41 13.03 9.12 -6.36
C CYS A 41 13.25 9.71 -7.76
N THR A 42 13.28 11.04 -7.89
CA THR A 42 13.40 11.71 -9.20
C THR A 42 14.74 11.45 -9.89
N CYS A 43 15.83 11.20 -9.14
CA CYS A 43 17.13 10.86 -9.72
C CYS A 43 17.33 9.36 -10.01
N ASN A 44 16.34 8.51 -9.71
CA ASN A 44 16.40 7.05 -9.85
C ASN A 44 17.42 6.30 -8.98
N ALA A 45 18.18 6.98 -8.12
CA ALA A 45 19.09 6.31 -7.18
C ALA A 45 18.37 5.33 -6.25
N ILE A 46 17.13 5.66 -5.89
CA ILE A 46 16.24 4.77 -5.14
C ILE A 46 15.12 4.32 -6.08
N ARG A 47 15.02 3.01 -6.28
CA ARG A 47 13.85 2.35 -6.87
C ARG A 47 13.26 1.40 -5.86
N TYR A 48 11.94 1.30 -5.82
CA TYR A 48 11.25 0.40 -4.91
C TYR A 48 10.05 -0.27 -5.59
N ARG A 49 9.64 -1.41 -5.03
CA ARG A 49 8.44 -2.15 -5.39
C ARG A 49 7.52 -2.29 -4.17
N LEU A 50 6.22 -2.09 -4.37
CA LEU A 50 5.19 -2.43 -3.40
C LEU A 50 4.72 -3.86 -3.67
N SER A 51 4.95 -4.77 -2.73
CA SER A 51 4.61 -6.19 -2.89
C SER A 51 3.15 -6.53 -2.60
N LYS A 52 2.35 -5.54 -2.13
CA LYS A 52 0.93 -5.67 -1.83
C LYS A 52 0.15 -4.43 -2.25
N PRO A 53 -1.18 -4.54 -2.43
CA PRO A 53 -2.04 -3.38 -2.60
C PRO A 53 -1.99 -2.45 -1.38
N PRO A 54 -2.18 -1.13 -1.58
CA PRO A 54 -2.29 -0.19 -0.49
C PRO A 54 -3.43 -0.59 0.46
N LEU A 55 -3.29 -0.22 1.73
CA LEU A 55 -4.33 -0.31 2.74
C LEU A 55 -5.38 0.78 2.52
N PHE A 56 -4.94 1.96 2.09
CA PHE A 56 -5.76 3.15 1.92
C PHE A 56 -4.99 4.20 1.14
N VAL A 57 -5.69 5.07 0.40
CA VAL A 57 -5.10 6.20 -0.32
C VAL A 57 -5.84 7.47 0.11
N TYR A 58 -5.12 8.56 0.38
CA TYR A 58 -5.77 9.80 0.79
C TYR A 58 -5.04 11.05 0.28
N ALA A 59 -5.82 12.09 0.01
CA ALA A 59 -5.32 13.41 -0.37
C ALA A 59 -5.42 14.36 0.82
N CYS A 60 -4.30 14.91 1.27
CA CYS A 60 -4.25 15.89 2.35
C CYS A 60 -4.10 17.31 1.79
N HIS A 61 -5.08 18.16 2.08
CA HIS A 61 -5.15 19.54 1.59
C HIS A 61 -4.58 20.55 2.59
N CYS A 62 -3.96 20.12 3.69
CA CYS A 62 -3.46 21.05 4.69
C CYS A 62 -2.30 21.92 4.14
N PRO A 63 -2.08 23.13 4.69
CA PRO A 63 -1.03 24.02 4.20
C PRO A 63 0.38 23.43 4.25
N ASP A 64 0.68 22.54 5.21
CA ASP A 64 1.99 21.90 5.29
C ASP A 64 2.19 20.88 4.16
N CYS A 65 1.15 20.13 3.82
CA CYS A 65 1.20 19.20 2.68
C CYS A 65 1.34 19.93 1.35
N GLN A 66 0.69 21.09 1.21
CA GLN A 66 0.86 21.97 0.06
C GLN A 66 2.31 22.49 -0.02
N LYS A 67 2.86 23.02 1.08
CA LYS A 67 4.25 23.52 1.13
C LYS A 67 5.28 22.44 0.86
N ASN A 68 5.13 21.24 1.45
CA ASN A 68 6.08 20.15 1.28
C ASN A 68 6.14 19.62 -0.16
N THR A 69 5.03 19.74 -0.91
CA THR A 69 4.95 19.22 -2.28
C THR A 69 5.05 20.31 -3.35
N GLY A 70 4.81 21.57 -2.99
CA GLY A 70 4.58 22.65 -3.96
C GLY A 70 3.28 22.48 -4.76
N SER A 71 2.42 21.51 -4.42
CA SER A 71 1.18 21.19 -5.15
C SER A 71 -0.07 21.63 -4.38
N ALA A 72 -1.25 21.46 -4.99
CA ALA A 72 -2.54 21.76 -4.37
C ALA A 72 -2.86 20.86 -3.16
N PHE A 73 -2.24 19.68 -3.08
CA PHE A 73 -2.35 18.73 -1.98
C PHE A 73 -1.18 17.74 -2.04
N ALA A 74 -0.97 17.01 -0.95
CA ALA A 74 -0.14 15.81 -0.96
C ALA A 74 -1.04 14.57 -1.09
N LEU A 75 -0.67 13.65 -1.99
CA LEU A 75 -1.34 12.38 -2.17
C LEU A 75 -0.49 11.27 -1.56
N PHE A 76 -1.10 10.51 -0.68
CA PHE A 76 -0.44 9.46 0.08
C PHE A 76 -1.15 8.13 -0.08
N LEU A 77 -0.38 7.05 0.02
CA LEU A 77 -0.90 5.71 0.22
C LEU A 77 -0.34 5.12 1.50
N ASN A 78 -1.18 4.40 2.24
CA ASN A 78 -0.76 3.63 3.40
C ASN A 78 -0.48 2.19 3.00
N ILE A 79 0.66 1.66 3.41
CA ILE A 79 1.03 0.26 3.20
C ILE A 79 1.89 -0.21 4.38
N GLU A 80 1.89 -1.50 4.66
CA GLU A 80 2.83 -2.07 5.63
C GLU A 80 4.27 -1.80 5.19
N THR A 81 5.10 -1.28 6.10
CA THR A 81 6.48 -0.88 5.78
C THR A 81 7.30 -2.03 5.20
N HIS A 82 7.10 -3.26 5.68
CA HIS A 82 7.77 -4.46 5.17
C HIS A 82 7.35 -4.86 3.74
N CYS A 83 6.32 -4.24 3.17
CA CYS A 83 5.91 -4.46 1.79
C CYS A 83 6.57 -3.47 0.81
N ILE A 84 7.44 -2.58 1.31
CA ILE A 84 8.27 -1.69 0.48
C ILE A 84 9.63 -2.38 0.28
N GLU A 85 9.86 -2.84 -0.94
CA GLU A 85 11.07 -3.55 -1.32
C GLU A 85 11.97 -2.61 -2.12
N ILE A 86 13.07 -2.17 -1.53
CA ILE A 86 14.09 -1.38 -2.25
C ILE A 86 14.79 -2.28 -3.27
N GLN A 87 14.88 -1.83 -4.52
CA GLN A 87 15.46 -2.57 -5.65
C GLN A 87 16.86 -2.08 -6.04
N THR A 88 17.35 -1.01 -5.42
CA THR A 88 18.68 -0.43 -5.67
C THR A 88 19.54 -0.47 -4.40
N PRO A 89 20.88 -0.33 -4.51
CA PRO A 89 21.75 -0.31 -3.33
C PRO A 89 21.55 0.93 -2.43
N THR A 90 21.12 2.05 -3.01
CA THR A 90 20.92 3.30 -2.25
C THR A 90 19.69 3.19 -1.36
N THR A 91 19.87 3.42 -0.06
CA THR A 91 18.78 3.42 0.92
C THR A 91 18.27 4.84 1.20
N PRO A 92 16.97 4.99 1.50
CA PRO A 92 16.45 6.25 2.00
C PRO A 92 17.06 6.61 3.35
N VAL A 93 17.27 7.90 3.60
CA VAL A 93 17.73 8.42 4.89
C VAL A 93 16.57 9.07 5.64
N LEU A 94 16.57 8.96 6.96
CA LEU A 94 15.61 9.68 7.80
C LEU A 94 15.96 11.18 7.79
N VAL A 95 14.98 12.00 7.46
CA VAL A 95 15.07 13.45 7.51
C VAL A 95 14.03 13.94 8.50
N THR A 96 14.49 14.67 9.52
CA THR A 96 13.62 15.29 10.52
C THR A 96 13.60 16.80 10.36
N GLN A 97 12.43 17.41 10.46
CA GLN A 97 12.25 18.85 10.39
C GLN A 97 11.39 19.35 11.56
N PRO A 98 11.78 20.42 12.26
CA PRO A 98 10.93 21.03 13.27
C PRO A 98 9.72 21.65 12.58
N LYS A 99 8.52 21.39 13.10
CA LYS A 99 7.27 21.91 12.53
C LYS A 99 6.68 23.03 13.38
N ARG A 100 6.34 22.70 14.63
CA ARG A 100 5.86 23.62 15.66
C ARG A 100 6.36 23.12 17.02
N PRO A 101 6.34 23.94 18.09
CA PRO A 101 6.82 23.49 19.40
C PRO A 101 6.20 22.13 19.79
N GLY A 102 7.05 21.15 20.09
CA GLY A 102 6.63 19.79 20.45
C GLY A 102 6.24 18.87 19.30
N LEU A 103 6.35 19.29 18.03
CA LEU A 103 6.04 18.46 16.86
C LEU A 103 7.20 18.45 15.85
N VAL A 104 7.75 17.26 15.63
CA VAL A 104 8.77 16.98 14.61
C VAL A 104 8.09 16.28 13.44
N TYR A 105 8.37 16.75 12.23
CA TYR A 105 8.08 16.02 11.01
C TYR A 105 9.25 15.11 10.69
N ALA A 106 8.99 13.86 10.30
CA ALA A 106 10.05 12.96 9.85
C ALA A 106 9.59 12.16 8.65
N CYS A 107 10.49 12.00 7.68
CA CYS A 107 10.27 11.27 6.46
C CYS A 107 11.55 10.58 5.98
N TYR A 108 11.38 9.51 5.21
CA TYR A 108 12.46 8.88 4.47
C TYR A 108 12.59 9.56 3.11
N ALA A 109 13.78 10.07 2.83
CA ALA A 109 14.07 10.79 1.60
C ALA A 109 15.30 10.21 0.89
N CYS A 110 15.39 10.46 -0.42
CA CYS A 110 16.59 10.12 -1.16
C CYS A 110 17.78 10.99 -0.70
N PRO A 111 18.94 10.39 -0.34
CA PRO A 111 20.10 11.16 0.09
C PRO A 111 20.66 12.05 -1.02
N GLU A 112 20.41 11.72 -2.28
CA GLU A 112 20.93 12.44 -3.45
C GLU A 112 20.02 13.61 -3.85
N CYS A 113 18.80 13.31 -4.34
CA CYS A 113 17.89 14.32 -4.87
C CYS A 113 16.89 14.89 -3.86
N LYS A 114 16.91 14.40 -2.61
CA LYS A 114 16.02 14.82 -1.53
C LYS A 114 14.53 14.59 -1.77
N THR A 115 14.14 13.85 -2.82
CA THR A 115 12.75 13.41 -2.99
C THR A 115 12.31 12.64 -1.76
N GLU A 116 11.22 13.11 -1.16
CA GLU A 116 10.58 12.40 -0.06
C GLU A 116 9.81 11.20 -0.59
N LEU A 117 10.04 10.02 0.00
CA LEU A 117 9.43 8.76 -0.45
C LEU A 117 8.27 8.35 0.45
N TRP A 118 8.44 8.37 1.77
CA TRP A 118 7.36 8.11 2.72
C TRP A 118 7.60 8.76 4.08
N SER A 119 6.53 9.05 4.82
CA SER A 119 6.63 9.60 6.17
C SER A 119 7.05 8.53 7.19
N ALA A 120 7.86 8.93 8.18
CA ALA A 120 8.29 8.10 9.29
C ALA A 120 7.45 8.34 10.58
N ASN A 121 6.73 9.47 10.65
CA ASN A 121 5.91 9.85 11.79
C ASN A 121 4.42 9.58 11.57
N THR A 122 4.06 8.31 11.38
CA THR A 122 2.64 7.91 11.34
C THR A 122 2.14 7.63 12.77
N PRO A 123 0.85 7.82 13.08
CA PRO A 123 0.27 7.37 14.36
C PRO A 123 0.41 5.86 14.61
N LEU A 124 0.75 5.10 13.56
CA LEU A 124 0.95 3.64 13.58
C LEU A 124 2.44 3.27 13.69
N GLY A 125 3.31 4.25 13.94
CA GLY A 125 4.75 4.07 14.05
C GLY A 125 5.38 3.57 12.74
N GLN A 126 6.46 2.81 12.86
CA GLN A 126 7.18 2.23 11.72
C GLN A 126 6.48 1.01 11.10
N VAL A 127 5.30 0.63 11.58
CA VAL A 127 4.55 -0.55 11.09
C VAL A 127 3.91 -0.28 9.73
N ILE A 128 3.39 0.93 9.56
CA ILE A 128 2.76 1.41 8.34
C ILE A 128 3.56 2.60 7.81
N ALA A 129 3.90 2.54 6.54
CA ALA A 129 4.50 3.64 5.80
C ALA A 129 3.41 4.46 5.10
N ASP A 130 3.63 5.76 5.03
CA ASP A 130 2.78 6.70 4.32
C ASP A 130 3.51 7.21 3.07
N VAL A 131 3.38 6.45 1.98
CA VAL A 131 4.16 6.63 0.74
C VAL A 131 3.59 7.75 -0.11
N ARG A 132 4.47 8.61 -0.62
CA ARG A 132 4.13 9.67 -1.57
C ARG A 132 3.72 9.06 -2.89
N VAL A 133 2.44 9.13 -3.23
CA VAL A 133 1.90 8.56 -4.48
C VAL A 133 2.62 9.11 -5.72
N GLY A 134 3.02 10.38 -5.70
CA GLY A 134 3.76 11.00 -6.80
C GLY A 134 5.14 10.39 -7.09
N THR A 135 5.64 9.51 -6.23
CA THR A 135 6.90 8.77 -6.45
C THR A 135 6.69 7.42 -7.13
N LEU A 136 5.44 7.02 -7.40
CA LEU A 136 5.14 5.83 -8.18
C LEU A 136 5.35 6.08 -9.68
N ASP A 137 5.65 5.03 -10.43
CA ASP A 137 5.78 5.11 -11.90
C ASP A 137 4.42 5.40 -12.57
N PHE A 138 3.32 4.91 -11.97
CA PHE A 138 1.95 5.10 -12.45
C PHE A 138 1.05 5.65 -11.34
N PRO A 139 1.23 6.92 -10.93
CA PRO A 139 0.53 7.50 -9.79
C PRO A 139 -0.98 7.62 -10.01
N GLY A 140 -1.43 7.70 -11.27
CA GLY A 140 -2.85 7.76 -11.64
C GLY A 140 -3.66 6.50 -11.30
N LEU A 141 -3.02 5.41 -10.87
CA LEU A 141 -3.69 4.21 -10.38
C LEU A 141 -4.14 4.34 -8.91
N MET A 142 -3.74 5.40 -8.21
CA MET A 142 -3.99 5.60 -6.79
C MET A 142 -5.01 6.74 -6.58
N GLU A 143 -6.28 6.45 -6.87
CA GLU A 143 -7.36 7.37 -6.58
C GLU A 143 -7.55 7.50 -5.05
N PRO A 144 -7.68 8.71 -4.50
CA PRO A 144 -7.88 8.91 -3.06
C PRO A 144 -9.24 8.39 -2.58
N ASP A 145 -9.22 7.57 -1.54
CA ASP A 145 -10.43 7.13 -0.81
C ASP A 145 -11.06 8.27 0.00
N VAL A 146 -10.27 9.28 0.37
CA VAL A 146 -10.72 10.47 1.11
C VAL A 146 -9.85 11.69 0.84
N HIS A 147 -10.49 12.86 0.86
CA HIS A 147 -9.84 14.17 0.86
C HIS A 147 -9.95 14.78 2.26
N SER A 148 -8.81 14.94 2.95
CA SER A 148 -8.74 15.51 4.30
C SER A 148 -8.32 16.96 4.30
N PHE A 149 -8.70 17.70 5.35
CA PHE A 149 -8.47 19.15 5.46
C PHE A 149 -9.05 19.96 4.30
N VAL A 150 -10.21 19.55 3.78
CA VAL A 150 -10.79 20.13 2.55
C VAL A 150 -11.09 21.62 2.65
N GLU A 151 -11.19 22.18 3.86
CA GLU A 151 -11.33 23.62 4.10
C GLU A 151 -10.11 24.42 3.61
N SER A 152 -8.93 23.79 3.54
CA SER A 152 -7.69 24.38 3.00
C SER A 152 -7.48 24.07 1.51
N LYS A 153 -8.40 23.34 0.86
CA LYS A 153 -8.30 22.99 -0.57
C LYS A 153 -8.24 24.28 -1.41
N MET A 154 -7.33 24.30 -2.37
CA MET A 154 -7.27 25.37 -3.37
C MET A 154 -8.63 25.59 -4.04
N GLY A 155 -9.06 26.85 -4.17
CA GLY A 155 -10.40 27.20 -4.66
C GLY A 155 -10.69 26.69 -6.07
N TRP A 156 -9.65 26.64 -6.93
CA TRP A 156 -9.75 26.17 -8.32
C TRP A 156 -9.79 24.65 -8.47
N LEU A 157 -9.43 23.88 -7.44
CA LEU A 157 -9.39 22.41 -7.53
C LEU A 157 -10.80 21.83 -7.38
N VAL A 158 -11.31 21.16 -8.41
CA VAL A 158 -12.60 20.46 -8.36
C VAL A 158 -12.37 19.01 -7.96
N LEU A 159 -13.13 18.52 -6.97
CA LEU A 159 -13.11 17.12 -6.57
C LEU A 159 -14.16 16.31 -7.34
N PRO A 160 -13.92 15.01 -7.63
CA PRO A 160 -14.93 14.17 -8.26
C PRO A 160 -16.26 14.17 -7.50
N GLN A 161 -17.36 14.03 -8.23
CA GLN A 161 -18.68 13.92 -7.60
C GLN A 161 -18.73 12.69 -6.68
N GLY A 162 -19.19 12.89 -5.45
CA GLY A 162 -19.25 11.82 -4.45
C GLY A 162 -17.92 11.49 -3.76
N ALA A 163 -16.84 12.22 -4.07
CA ALA A 163 -15.58 12.10 -3.34
C ALA A 163 -15.80 12.32 -1.84
N ARG A 164 -15.30 11.40 -1.02
CA ARG A 164 -15.41 11.52 0.43
C ARG A 164 -14.51 12.65 0.92
N THR A 165 -15.08 13.58 1.68
CA THR A 165 -14.34 14.73 2.22
C THR A 165 -14.48 14.80 3.74
N VAL A 166 -13.43 15.29 4.40
CA VAL A 166 -13.43 15.60 5.83
C VAL A 166 -12.70 16.92 6.07
N THR A 167 -13.12 17.69 7.07
CA THR A 167 -12.57 19.03 7.37
C THR A 167 -11.26 18.97 8.17
N ARG A 168 -10.96 17.81 8.78
CA ARG A 168 -9.77 17.59 9.61
C ARG A 168 -9.08 16.29 9.19
N ASP A 169 -8.15 15.83 10.01
CA ASP A 169 -7.59 14.49 9.90
C ASP A 169 -8.68 13.42 10.14
N PHE A 170 -8.46 12.21 9.65
CA PHE A 170 -9.39 11.09 9.79
C PHE A 170 -8.83 10.00 10.71
N ARG A 171 -9.73 9.27 11.38
CA ARG A 171 -9.34 8.08 12.13
C ARG A 171 -9.38 6.87 11.20
N PHE A 172 -8.23 6.21 11.01
CA PHE A 172 -8.13 5.03 10.13
C PHE A 172 -9.17 3.95 10.45
N ARG A 173 -9.50 3.73 11.74
CA ARG A 173 -10.53 2.75 12.16
C ARG A 173 -11.95 3.07 11.66
N GLU A 174 -12.22 4.31 11.27
CA GLU A 174 -13.55 4.74 10.80
C GLU A 174 -13.67 4.74 9.28
N VAL A 175 -12.57 4.96 8.56
CA VAL A 175 -12.59 5.19 7.11
C VAL A 175 -11.94 4.08 6.29
N TRP A 176 -11.02 3.30 6.88
CA TRP A 176 -10.35 2.23 6.14
C TRP A 176 -11.29 1.04 5.89
N PRO A 177 -11.12 0.32 4.76
CA PRO A 177 -11.81 -0.93 4.51
C PRO A 177 -11.55 -1.98 5.61
N LYS A 178 -12.56 -2.81 5.91
CA LYS A 178 -12.43 -3.91 6.90
C LYS A 178 -11.26 -4.85 6.59
N SER A 179 -10.94 -5.07 5.32
CA SER A 179 -9.77 -5.86 4.89
C SER A 179 -8.44 -5.21 5.30
N SER A 180 -8.34 -3.89 5.15
CA SER A 180 -7.17 -3.11 5.53
C SER A 180 -6.99 -3.05 7.05
N LEU A 181 -8.09 -2.94 7.81
CA LEU A 181 -8.04 -3.01 9.27
C LEU A 181 -7.54 -4.38 9.78
N ARG A 182 -7.98 -5.49 9.17
CA ARG A 182 -7.45 -6.81 9.51
C ARG A 182 -5.94 -6.93 9.26
N ARG A 183 -5.46 -6.38 8.14
CA ARG A 183 -4.02 -6.33 7.82
C ARG A 183 -3.26 -5.49 8.86
N LEU A 184 -3.82 -4.35 9.24
CA LEU A 184 -3.24 -3.49 10.28
C LEU A 184 -3.14 -4.22 11.63
N ASP A 185 -4.22 -4.86 12.08
CA ASP A 185 -4.24 -5.57 13.37
C ASP A 185 -3.18 -6.68 13.42
N VAL A 186 -2.98 -7.41 12.31
CA VAL A 186 -1.89 -8.41 12.18
C VAL A 186 -0.52 -7.76 12.34
N CYS A 187 -0.29 -6.60 11.74
CA CYS A 187 1.00 -5.93 11.80
C CYS A 187 1.28 -5.32 13.17
N LEU A 188 0.26 -4.73 13.81
CA LEU A 188 0.37 -4.23 15.18
C LEU A 188 0.67 -5.35 16.17
N LYS A 189 0.00 -6.50 16.03
CA LYS A 189 0.28 -7.69 16.87
C LYS A 189 1.73 -8.15 16.71
N ARG A 190 2.23 -8.27 15.47
CA ARG A 190 3.63 -8.64 15.21
C ARG A 190 4.63 -7.64 15.79
N ALA A 191 4.33 -6.35 15.69
CA ALA A 191 5.17 -5.31 16.25
C ALA A 191 5.23 -5.37 17.79
N ALA A 192 4.10 -5.62 18.45
CA ALA A 192 4.04 -5.83 19.90
C ALA A 192 4.85 -7.06 20.32
N GLU A 193 4.65 -8.21 19.65
CA GLU A 193 5.42 -9.43 19.91
C GLU A 193 6.93 -9.24 19.69
N ALA A 194 7.34 -8.45 18.70
CA ALA A 194 8.75 -8.13 18.45
C ALA A 194 9.34 -7.20 19.52
N ALA A 195 8.57 -6.23 20.01
CA ALA A 195 8.98 -5.34 21.09
C ALA A 195 9.18 -6.11 22.40
N GLU A 196 8.30 -7.07 22.72
CA GLU A 196 8.42 -7.94 23.90
C GLU A 196 9.64 -8.87 23.84
N ARG A 197 10.05 -9.30 22.64
CA ARG A 197 11.23 -10.18 22.43
C ARG A 197 12.56 -9.42 22.42
N THR A 198 12.53 -8.10 22.34
CA THR A 198 13.76 -7.30 22.38
C THR A 198 14.15 -7.13 23.85
N PRO A 199 15.29 -7.68 24.32
CA PRO A 199 15.70 -7.52 25.71
C PRO A 199 15.82 -6.02 26.01
N THR A 200 15.23 -5.58 27.12
CA THR A 200 15.47 -4.23 27.64
C THR A 200 16.97 -4.08 27.88
N ALA A 201 17.56 -2.98 27.41
CA ALA A 201 18.96 -2.63 27.62
C ALA A 201 19.23 -2.41 29.13
N GLY A 202 19.35 -3.51 29.87
CA GLY A 202 19.46 -3.54 31.33
C GLY A 202 19.84 -4.92 31.90
N GLU A 203 19.82 -6.00 31.10
CA GLU A 203 20.22 -7.35 31.55
C GLU A 203 21.36 -7.92 30.68
N PHE A 204 22.45 -7.16 30.53
CA PHE A 204 23.75 -7.74 30.16
C PHE A 204 24.70 -7.55 31.34
N GLY A 205 24.57 -8.45 32.31
CA GLY A 205 25.67 -8.76 33.21
C GLY A 205 26.57 -9.79 32.53
N GLY A 206 27.86 -9.47 32.44
CA GLY A 206 28.92 -10.47 32.31
C GLY A 206 29.52 -10.67 30.91
N GLU A 207 30.84 -10.46 30.87
CA GLU A 207 31.85 -11.00 29.97
C GLU A 207 32.13 -10.21 28.67
N GLU A 208 33.19 -9.39 28.77
CA GLU A 208 33.99 -8.85 27.68
C GLU A 208 34.54 -10.00 26.83
N GLY A 209 34.13 -10.04 25.57
CA GLY A 209 34.65 -10.94 24.55
C GLY A 209 34.34 -10.37 23.17
N GLU A 210 35.41 -10.05 22.44
CA GLU A 210 35.47 -9.50 21.08
C GLU A 210 34.36 -9.97 20.12
N ASP A 211 33.76 -9.01 19.41
CA ASP A 211 33.36 -9.16 17.99
C ASP A 211 32.81 -7.82 17.46
N ASP A 212 33.73 -6.90 17.16
CA ASP A 212 33.46 -5.52 16.69
C ASP A 212 32.64 -5.44 15.38
N GLU A 213 32.57 -6.53 14.60
CA GLU A 213 31.84 -6.54 13.32
C GLU A 213 30.32 -6.71 13.49
N ALA A 214 29.87 -7.32 14.58
CA ALA A 214 28.45 -7.53 14.87
C ALA A 214 27.78 -6.29 15.49
N PHE A 215 28.56 -5.38 16.06
CA PHE A 215 28.09 -4.13 16.65
C PHE A 215 27.76 -3.09 15.57
N GLU A 216 28.58 -2.95 14.53
CA GLU A 216 28.35 -1.97 13.45
C GLU A 216 27.16 -2.34 12.54
N ARG A 217 26.86 -3.63 12.34
CA ARG A 217 25.66 -4.04 11.57
C ARG A 217 24.33 -3.67 12.26
N ARG A 218 24.33 -3.44 13.58
CA ARG A 218 23.13 -3.04 14.34
C ARG A 218 22.90 -1.53 14.37
N ARG A 219 23.88 -0.73 13.93
CA ARG A 219 23.79 0.73 13.89
C ARG A 219 22.95 1.26 12.73
N ILE A 220 22.69 0.43 11.72
CA ILE A 220 21.98 0.79 10.48
C ILE A 220 20.47 1.06 10.69
N TRP A 221 19.90 0.68 11.85
CA TRP A 221 18.47 0.91 12.16
C TRP A 221 18.19 2.02 13.20
N ARG A 222 19.22 2.79 13.58
CA ARG A 222 19.06 4.00 14.39
C ARG A 222 19.87 5.12 13.76
N ASN A 223 19.28 5.79 12.77
CA ASN A 223 19.38 7.23 12.56
C ASN A 223 18.42 7.67 11.45
#